data_AF-A0A496YAZ8-F1
#
_entry.id   AF-A0A496YAZ8-F1
#
_cell.length_a   1.000
_cell.length_b   1.000
_cell.length_c   1.000
_cell.angle_alpha   90.00
_cell.angle_beta   90.00
_cell.angle_gamma   90.00
#
_symmetry.space_group_name_H-M   'P 1'
#
loop_
_entity.id
_entity.type
_entity.pdbx_description
1 polymer ?
#
loop_
_entity_poly.entity_id
_entity_poly.type
_entity_poly.pdbx_seq_one_letter_code
_entity_poly.pdbx_strand_id
1 'polypeptide(L)'
;MFETIKKSLLAGLGAAVVTKEKIENVTRKLVEEGKITTEEAEKLSKDLIESGSKQWEDMQERVSSTVKKALEGLDIATRQDLTALTRRVDGLEKRIASLEHPDKAAEQ
;
A
#
# COMPACT_ATOMS: atom_id res chain seq x y z
N MET A 1 -14.20 -16.98 27.96
CA MET A 1 -12.78 -17.33 27.70
C MET A 1 -12.41 -17.19 26.23
N PHE A 2 -13.21 -17.74 25.32
CA PHE A 2 -13.03 -17.59 23.86
C PHE A 2 -12.77 -16.14 23.40
N GLU A 3 -13.63 -15.19 23.78
CA GLU A 3 -13.48 -13.77 23.41
C GLU A 3 -12.15 -13.14 23.89
N THR A 4 -11.63 -13.57 25.04
CA THR A 4 -10.32 -13.10 25.53
C THR A 4 -9.19 -13.63 24.66
N ILE A 5 -9.22 -14.92 24.33
CA ILE A 5 -8.24 -15.57 23.43
C ILE A 5 -8.28 -14.91 22.05
N LYS A 6 -9.48 -14.66 21.51
CA LYS A 6 -9.69 -13.97 20.25
C LYS A 6 -9.05 -12.57 20.26
N LYS A 7 -9.35 -11.76 21.27
CA LYS A 7 -8.76 -10.42 21.41
C LYS A 7 -7.26 -10.45 21.58
N SER A 8 -6.72 -11.40 22.35
CA SER A 8 -5.27 -11.56 22.52
C SER A 8 -4.57 -11.98 21.23
N LEU A 9 -5.16 -12.87 20.44
CA LEU A 9 -4.62 -13.27 19.13
C LEU A 9 -4.71 -12.12 18.11
N LEU A 10 -5.82 -11.39 18.07
CA LEU A 10 -5.96 -10.18 17.23
C LEU A 10 -4.95 -9.10 17.61
N ALA A 11 -4.67 -8.91 18.90
CA ALA A 11 -3.62 -8.01 19.35
C ALA A 11 -2.22 -8.52 18.97
N GLY A 12 -2.00 -9.84 18.99
CA GLY A 12 -0.74 -10.47 18.60
C GLY A 12 -0.45 -10.47 17.09
N LEU A 13 -1.49 -10.46 16.25
CA LEU A 13 -1.37 -10.40 14.78
C LEU A 13 -0.62 -9.16 14.28
N GLY A 14 -0.74 -8.03 14.98
CA GLY A 14 -0.06 -6.79 14.60
C GLY A 14 1.46 -6.82 14.80
N ALA A 15 1.99 -7.74 15.63
CA ALA A 15 3.41 -7.84 15.95
C ALA A 15 4.11 -9.05 15.33
N ALA A 16 3.35 -9.99 14.74
CA ALA A 16 3.88 -11.23 14.18
C ALA A 16 3.38 -11.47 12.76
N VAL A 17 4.25 -12.00 11.89
CA VAL A 17 3.81 -12.55 10.59
C VAL A 17 3.06 -13.84 10.86
N VAL A 18 1.73 -13.79 10.75
CA VAL A 18 0.88 -14.97 10.92
C VAL A 18 0.33 -15.39 9.56
N THR A 19 0.60 -16.63 9.18
CA THR A 19 0.06 -17.25 7.95
C THR A 19 -1.25 -17.97 8.26
N LYS A 20 -2.09 -18.17 7.23
CA LYS A 20 -3.33 -18.95 7.34
C LYS A 20 -3.10 -20.33 7.99
N GLU A 21 -2.05 -21.01 7.56
CA GLU A 21 -1.65 -22.33 8.08
C GLU A 21 -1.29 -22.27 9.58
N LYS A 22 -0.72 -21.15 10.05
CA LYS A 22 -0.41 -20.96 11.46
C LYS A 22 -1.65 -20.65 12.29
N ILE A 23 -2.61 -19.91 11.73
CA ILE A 23 -3.92 -19.68 12.35
C ILE A 23 -4.64 -21.02 12.55
N GLU A 24 -4.72 -21.84 11.50
CA GLU A 24 -5.36 -23.16 11.54
C GLU A 24 -4.70 -24.09 12.58
N ASN A 25 -3.37 -24.11 12.64
CA ASN A 25 -2.65 -24.90 13.64
C ASN A 25 -2.91 -24.42 15.08
N VAL A 26 -2.95 -23.11 15.32
CA VAL A 26 -3.22 -22.56 16.65
C VAL A 26 -4.66 -22.85 17.07
N THR A 27 -5.63 -22.65 16.17
CA THR A 27 -7.03 -22.95 16.46
C THR A 27 -7.26 -24.45 16.71
N ARG A 28 -6.61 -25.33 15.94
CA ARG A 28 -6.67 -26.78 16.15
C ARG A 28 -6.14 -27.18 17.53
N LYS A 29 -4.99 -26.65 17.95
CA LYS A 29 -4.44 -26.91 19.30
C LYS A 29 -5.39 -26.48 20.41
N LEU A 30 -6.06 -25.34 20.24
CA LEU A 30 -7.05 -24.88 21.22
C LEU A 30 -8.27 -25.80 21.31
N VAL A 31 -8.65 -26.47 20.21
CA VAL A 31 -9.70 -27.50 20.22
C VAL A 31 -9.21 -28.78 20.92
N GLU A 32 -8.00 -29.25 20.58
CA GLU A 32 -7.39 -30.44 21.20
C GLU A 32 -7.21 -30.28 22.71
N GLU A 33 -6.86 -29.06 23.16
CA GLU A 33 -6.76 -28.71 24.57
C GLU A 33 -8.12 -28.49 25.25
N GLY A 34 -9.24 -28.60 24.52
CA GLY A 34 -10.59 -28.39 25.04
C GLY A 34 -10.89 -26.93 25.43
N LYS A 35 -10.08 -25.98 24.98
CA LYS A 35 -10.22 -24.55 25.32
C LYS A 35 -11.28 -23.85 24.48
N ILE A 36 -11.53 -24.34 23.26
CA ILE A 36 -12.56 -23.85 22.34
C ILE A 36 -13.21 -25.03 21.63
N THR A 37 -14.44 -24.84 21.16
CA THR A 37 -15.15 -25.80 20.32
C THR A 37 -14.67 -25.75 18.86
N THR A 38 -14.98 -26.78 18.07
CA THR A 38 -14.71 -26.82 16.63
C THR A 38 -15.38 -25.66 15.88
N GLU A 39 -16.61 -25.31 16.24
CA GLU A 39 -17.34 -24.18 15.63
C GLU A 39 -16.71 -22.83 16.00
N GLU A 40 -16.26 -22.67 17.25
CA GLU A 40 -15.51 -21.48 17.68
C GLU A 40 -14.16 -21.36 16.96
N ALA A 41 -13.49 -22.48 16.66
CA ALA A 41 -12.24 -22.51 15.92
C ALA A 41 -12.40 -22.07 14.46
N GLU A 42 -13.44 -22.54 13.77
CA GLU A 42 -13.76 -22.08 12.41
C GLU A 42 -14.08 -20.59 12.38
N LYS A 43 -14.89 -20.12 13.33
CA LYS A 43 -15.22 -18.70 13.44
C LYS A 43 -13.98 -17.85 13.71
N LEU A 44 -13.13 -18.28 14.63
CA LEU A 44 -11.91 -17.56 14.99
C LEU A 44 -10.92 -17.51 13.83
N SER A 45 -10.74 -18.61 13.10
CA SER A 45 -9.82 -18.63 11.95
C SER A 45 -10.28 -17.68 10.85
N LYS A 46 -11.58 -17.68 10.53
CA LYS A 46 -12.18 -16.75 9.56
C LYS A 46 -12.03 -15.29 10.01
N ASP A 47 -12.38 -14.99 11.25
CA ASP A 47 -12.31 -13.62 11.79
C ASP A 47 -10.87 -13.09 11.79
N LEU A 48 -9.87 -13.93 12.12
CA LEU A 48 -8.45 -13.56 12.11
C LEU A 48 -7.94 -13.30 10.69
N ILE A 49 -8.34 -14.12 9.71
CA ILE A 49 -7.96 -13.93 8.30
C ILE A 49 -8.57 -12.64 7.76
N GLU A 50 -9.87 -12.43 7.96
CA GLU A 50 -10.58 -11.26 7.45
C GLU A 50 -10.08 -9.95 8.08
N SER A 51 -9.89 -9.95 9.40
CA SER A 51 -9.36 -8.78 10.11
C SER A 51 -7.91 -8.49 9.70
N GLY A 52 -7.10 -9.54 9.51
CA GLY A 52 -5.70 -9.42 9.08
C GLY A 52 -5.58 -8.84 7.67
N SER A 53 -6.39 -9.33 6.71
CA SER A 53 -6.42 -8.80 5.35
C SER A 53 -6.80 -7.31 5.32
N LYS A 54 -7.83 -6.92 6.07
CA LYS A 54 -8.24 -5.52 6.15
C LYS A 54 -7.17 -4.62 6.78
N GLN A 55 -6.56 -5.05 7.88
CA GLN A 55 -5.46 -4.31 8.51
C GLN A 55 -4.23 -4.20 7.59
N TRP A 56 -3.97 -5.22 6.78
CA TRP A 56 -2.88 -5.20 5.81
C TRP A 56 -3.11 -4.16 4.71
N GLU A 57 -4.31 -4.09 4.13
CA GLU A 57 -4.68 -3.06 3.14
C GLU A 57 -4.54 -1.65 3.72
N ASP A 58 -5.12 -1.39 4.90
CA ASP A 58 -5.04 -0.09 5.58
C ASP A 58 -3.58 0.29 5.86
N MET A 59 -2.74 -0.69 6.23
CA MET A 59 -1.31 -0.47 6.46
C MET A 59 -0.57 -0.17 5.16
N GLN A 60 -0.86 -0.90 4.08
CA GLN A 60 -0.24 -0.67 2.77
C GLN A 60 -0.54 0.74 2.27
N GLU A 61 -1.77 1.22 2.44
CA GLU A 61 -2.17 2.59 2.05
C GLU A 61 -1.47 3.65 2.93
N ARG A 62 -1.37 3.42 4.24
CA ARG A 62 -0.62 4.30 5.15
C ARG A 62 0.86 4.36 4.83
N VAL A 63 1.49 3.22 4.53
CA VAL A 63 2.91 3.17 4.16
C VAL A 63 3.12 3.88 2.82
N SER A 64 2.29 3.59 1.81
CA SER A 64 2.38 4.24 0.50
C SER A 64 2.25 5.77 0.61
N SER A 65 1.25 6.25 1.36
CA SER A 65 1.05 7.68 1.58
C SER A 65 2.18 8.32 2.40
N THR A 66 2.75 7.60 3.37
CA THR A 66 3.89 8.09 4.16
C THR A 66 5.15 8.21 3.31
N VAL A 67 5.43 7.20 2.48
CA VAL A 67 6.56 7.23 1.53
C VAL A 67 6.37 8.35 0.52
N LYS A 68 5.16 8.54 -0.01
CA LYS A 68 4.85 9.63 -0.92
C LYS A 68 5.10 11.00 -0.27
N LYS A 69 4.62 11.22 0.96
CA LYS A 69 4.88 12.46 1.71
C LYS A 69 6.36 12.67 2.03
N ALA A 70 7.09 11.61 2.36
CA ALA A 70 8.53 11.69 2.58
C ALA A 70 9.28 12.08 1.30
N LEU A 71 8.86 11.53 0.15
CA LEU A 71 9.39 11.87 -1.17
C LEU A 71 8.97 13.27 -1.64
N GLU A 72 7.85 13.80 -1.19
CA GLU A 72 7.44 15.20 -1.41
C GLU A 72 8.24 16.18 -0.53
N GLY A 73 8.61 15.75 0.69
CA GLY A 73 9.42 16.55 1.62
C GLY A 73 10.91 16.56 1.30
N LEU A 74 11.40 15.54 0.60
CA LEU A 74 12.66 15.61 -0.13
C LEU A 74 12.34 16.35 -1.43
N ASP A 75 13.05 17.42 -1.76
CA ASP A 75 12.79 18.27 -2.95
C ASP A 75 13.15 17.53 -4.27
N ILE A 76 12.56 16.35 -4.47
CA ILE A 76 12.83 15.39 -5.55
C ILE A 76 11.72 15.54 -6.58
N ALA A 77 12.10 16.03 -7.76
CA ALA A 77 11.17 16.16 -8.88
C ALA A 77 10.58 14.79 -9.26
N THR A 78 9.25 14.72 -9.36
CA THR A 78 8.58 13.50 -9.82
C THR A 78 8.80 13.31 -11.33
N ARG A 79 8.54 12.09 -11.82
CA ARG A 79 8.55 11.82 -13.28
C ARG A 79 7.55 12.72 -14.03
N GLN A 80 6.43 13.08 -13.39
CA GLN A 80 5.45 14.00 -13.97
C GLN A 80 6.03 15.42 -14.10
N ASP A 81 6.72 15.90 -13.07
CA ASP A 81 7.36 17.23 -13.09
C ASP A 81 8.42 17.31 -14.18
N LEU A 82 9.25 16.26 -14.32
CA LEU A 82 10.23 16.17 -15.40
C LEU A 82 9.57 16.18 -16.78
N THR A 83 8.49 15.42 -16.97
CA THR A 83 7.77 15.38 -18.25
C THR A 83 7.13 16.73 -18.59
N ALA A 84 6.58 17.41 -17.59
CA ALA A 84 6.02 18.76 -17.75
C ALA A 84 7.12 19.76 -18.12
N LEU A 85 8.30 19.65 -17.50
CA LEU A 85 9.45 20.49 -17.82
C LEU A 85 9.95 20.23 -19.24
N THR A 86 10.13 18.97 -19.66
CA THR A 86 10.52 18.62 -21.03
C THR A 86 9.57 19.20 -22.07
N ARG A 87 8.24 19.07 -21.87
CA ARG A 87 7.25 19.67 -22.78
C ARG A 87 7.37 21.19 -22.88
N ARG A 88 7.65 21.87 -21.75
CA ARG A 88 7.86 23.32 -21.73
C ARG A 88 9.14 23.70 -22.48
N VAL A 89 10.22 22.93 -22.29
CA VAL A 89 11.49 23.12 -23.01
C VAL A 89 11.28 22.93 -24.52
N ASP A 90 10.67 21.83 -24.96
CA ASP A 90 10.37 21.59 -26.38
C ASP A 90 9.53 22.73 -27.00
N GLY A 91 8.56 23.26 -26.24
CA GLY A 91 7.73 24.38 -26.69
C GLY A 91 8.51 25.69 -26.82
N LEU A 92 9.45 25.95 -25.91
CA LEU A 92 10.34 27.11 -25.97
C LEU A 92 11.36 26.97 -27.11
N GLU A 93 11.94 25.79 -27.29
CA GLU A 93 12.87 25.50 -28.39
C GLU A 93 12.22 25.74 -29.75
N LYS A 94 10.97 25.28 -29.96
CA LYS A 94 10.22 25.55 -31.20
C LYS A 94 9.96 27.04 -31.43
N ARG A 95 9.63 27.78 -30.37
CA ARG A 95 9.41 29.24 -30.45
C ARG A 95 10.70 29.98 -30.77
N ILE A 96 11.81 29.61 -30.13
CA ILE A 96 13.13 30.18 -30.41
C ILE A 96 13.52 29.89 -31.86
N ALA A 97 13.39 28.65 -32.33
CA ALA A 97 13.66 28.30 -33.72
C ALA A 97 12.81 29.10 -34.72
N SER A 98 11.55 29.40 -34.39
CA SER A 98 10.68 30.26 -35.23
C SER A 98 11.07 31.74 -35.22
N LEU A 99 11.72 32.21 -34.16
CA LEU A 99 12.16 33.61 -34.01
C LEU A 99 13.57 33.83 -34.56
N GLU A 100 14.44 32.82 -34.51
CA GLU A 100 15.81 32.85 -35.05
C GLU A 100 15.84 32.66 -36.59
N HIS A 101 14.75 32.16 -37.18
CA HIS A 101 14.58 32.04 -38.63
C HIS A 101 13.38 32.86 -39.16
N PRO A 102 13.44 34.21 -39.13
CA PRO A 102 12.36 35.04 -39.67
C PRO A 102 12.22 34.98 -41.21
N ASP A 103 13.25 34.52 -41.94
CA ASP A 103 13.32 34.62 -43.40
C ASP A 103 12.56 33.54 -44.21
N LYS A 104 11.95 32.53 -43.59
CA LYS A 104 11.17 31.52 -44.33
C LYS A 104 9.65 31.73 -44.31
N ALA A 105 9.15 32.67 -43.53
CA ALA A 105 7.71 32.95 -43.43
C ALA A 105 7.21 34.01 -44.44
N ALA A 106 8.11 34.69 -45.16
CA ALA A 106 7.74 35.73 -46.13
C ALA A 106 7.75 35.23 -47.60
N GLU A 107 8.08 33.97 -47.86
CA GLU A 107 8.25 33.45 -49.24
C GLU A 107 7.37 32.24 -49.62
N GLN A 108 6.37 31.85 -48.81
CA GLN A 108 5.35 30.87 -49.23
C GLN A 108 3.94 31.27 -48.81
#